data_AF-A0A6A8ALC6-F1
#
_entry.id   AF-A0A6A8ALC6-F1
#
_cell.length_a   1.000
_cell.length_b   1.000
_cell.length_c   1.000
_cell.angle_alpha   90.00
_cell.angle_beta   90.00
_cell.angle_gamma   90.00
#
_symmetry.space_group_name_H-M   'P 1'
#
loop_
_entity.id
_entity.type
_entity.pdbx_description
1 polymer ?
#
loop_
_entity_poly.entity_id
_entity_poly.type
_entity_poly.pdbx_seq_one_letter_code
_entity_poly.pdbx_strand_id
1 'polypeptide(L)'
;MITEDPERAAKNLEDADFVLAKSKKNTEVIVILITENGKVSRIAKIIGDEDLNIEYAYSSAVLIDGKLAVVLRVNDLNKAEKILRENNIPILSLDEIKKSFE
;
A
#
# COMPACT_ATOMS: atom_id res chain seq x y z
N MET A 1 -4.93 -6.53 8.11
CA MET A 1 -5.12 -7.50 7.02
C MET A 1 -5.56 -6.73 5.80
N ILE A 2 -5.03 -7.03 4.61
CA ILE A 2 -5.48 -6.44 3.34
C ILE A 2 -6.30 -7.51 2.63
N THR A 3 -7.48 -7.13 2.18
CA THR A 3 -8.41 -8.02 1.47
C THR A 3 -8.86 -7.34 0.19
N GLU A 4 -9.29 -8.13 -0.79
CA GLU A 4 -9.82 -7.60 -2.05
C GLU A 4 -11.15 -6.85 -1.88
N ASP A 5 -11.93 -7.23 -0.87
CA ASP A 5 -13.21 -6.63 -0.51
C ASP A 5 -13.18 -6.30 0.99
N PRO A 6 -12.73 -5.08 1.36
CA PRO A 6 -12.62 -4.69 2.76
C PRO A 6 -13.99 -4.51 3.41
N GLU A 7 -15.05 -4.19 2.65
CA GLU A 7 -16.40 -4.04 3.18
C GLU A 7 -17.00 -5.39 3.58
N ARG A 8 -16.91 -6.39 2.69
CA ARG A 8 -17.34 -7.76 3.00
C ARG A 8 -16.51 -8.38 4.11
N ALA A 9 -15.20 -8.17 4.11
CA ALA A 9 -14.33 -8.68 5.17
C ALA A 9 -14.68 -8.05 6.53
N ALA A 10 -14.90 -6.74 6.58
CA ALA A 10 -15.31 -6.05 7.80
C ALA A 10 -16.65 -6.58 8.30
N LYS A 11 -17.63 -6.74 7.42
CA LYS A 11 -18.94 -7.29 7.77
C LYS A 11 -18.82 -8.70 8.37
N ASN A 12 -18.11 -9.60 7.71
CA ASN A 12 -17.94 -10.97 8.20
C ASN A 12 -17.26 -11.03 9.58
N LEU A 13 -16.32 -10.13 9.85
CA LEU A 13 -15.63 -10.05 11.14
C LEU A 13 -16.55 -9.50 12.23
N GLU A 14 -17.37 -8.50 11.92
CA GLU A 14 -18.37 -7.98 12.87
C GLU A 14 -19.47 -8.99 13.17
N ASP A 15 -19.96 -9.71 12.16
CA ASP A 15 -20.92 -10.81 12.33
C ASP A 15 -20.37 -11.94 13.22
N ALA A 16 -19.04 -11.99 13.39
CA ALA A 16 -18.32 -12.90 14.29
C ALA A 16 -17.85 -12.23 15.60
N ASP A 17 -18.43 -11.09 15.97
CA ASP A 17 -18.18 -10.33 17.21
C ASP A 17 -16.75 -9.77 17.37
N PHE A 18 -16.01 -9.59 16.26
CA PHE A 18 -14.71 -8.89 16.31
C PHE A 18 -14.88 -7.37 16.31
N VAL A 19 -14.08 -6.68 17.12
CA VAL A 19 -14.00 -5.21 17.14
C VAL A 19 -12.99 -4.72 16.10
N LEU A 20 -13.43 -3.83 15.21
CA LEU A 20 -12.62 -3.30 14.12
C LEU A 20 -12.29 -1.81 14.34
N ALA A 21 -11.02 -1.45 14.14
CA ALA A 21 -10.58 -0.05 14.10
C ALA A 21 -10.94 0.60 12.75
N LYS A 22 -12.22 0.91 12.56
CA LYS A 22 -12.77 1.46 11.32
C LYS A 22 -12.50 2.96 11.20
N SER A 23 -11.53 3.32 10.37
CA SER A 23 -11.38 4.68 9.86
C SER A 23 -11.18 4.58 8.36
N LYS A 24 -11.84 5.44 7.58
CA LYS A 24 -11.66 5.53 6.12
C LYS A 24 -10.19 5.79 5.76
N LYS A 25 -9.44 6.44 6.65
CA LYS A 25 -7.99 6.64 6.52
C LYS A 25 -7.21 5.32 6.64
N ASN A 26 -7.68 4.35 7.41
CA ASN A 26 -6.97 3.09 7.64
C ASN A 26 -7.24 2.05 6.54
N THR A 27 -8.20 2.30 5.64
CA THR A 27 -8.59 1.36 4.58
C THR A 27 -7.90 1.61 3.25
N GLU A 28 -7.39 2.82 3.03
CA GLU A 28 -6.74 3.21 1.77
C GLU A 28 -5.22 3.20 1.92
N VAL A 29 -4.53 2.56 1.00
CA VAL A 29 -3.07 2.40 0.97
C VAL A 29 -2.55 2.43 -0.46
N ILE A 30 -1.27 2.74 -0.65
CA ILE A 30 -0.57 2.61 -1.93
C ILE A 30 0.28 1.34 -1.87
N VAL A 31 0.34 0.57 -2.95
CA VAL A 31 1.26 -0.56 -3.08
C VAL A 31 2.30 -0.24 -4.12
N ILE A 32 3.57 -0.29 -3.75
CA ILE A 32 4.70 -0.04 -4.65
C ILE A 32 5.54 -1.29 -4.85
N LEU A 33 6.20 -1.40 -6.01
CA LEU A 33 7.22 -2.42 -6.25
C LEU A 33 8.63 -1.88 -5.99
N ILE A 34 9.38 -2.57 -5.14
CA ILE A 34 10.80 -2.31 -4.93
C ILE A 34 11.57 -2.93 -6.10
N THR A 35 12.32 -2.08 -6.79
CA THR A 35 13.22 -2.47 -7.89
C THR A 35 14.66 -2.16 -7.49
N GLU A 36 15.65 -2.62 -8.26
CA GLU A 36 17.07 -2.32 -7.99
C GLU A 36 17.35 -0.80 -7.94
N ASN A 37 16.62 -0.01 -8.75
CA ASN A 37 16.69 1.46 -8.80
C ASN A 37 15.77 2.16 -7.79
N GLY A 38 14.99 1.41 -7.03
CA GLY A 38 13.91 1.88 -6.15
C GLY A 38 14.03 1.33 -4.74
N LYS A 39 15.23 1.43 -4.14
CA LYS A 39 15.45 1.03 -2.73
C LYS A 39 14.50 1.80 -1.80
N VAL A 40 14.08 1.16 -0.71
CA VAL A 40 13.18 1.74 0.31
C VAL A 40 13.66 3.11 0.78
N SER A 41 14.99 3.32 0.92
CA SER A 41 15.56 4.61 1.30
C SER A 41 15.30 5.73 0.29
N ARG A 42 15.31 5.44 -1.02
CA ARG A 42 14.99 6.43 -2.07
C ARG A 42 13.52 6.84 -1.99
N ILE A 43 12.62 5.86 -1.82
CA ILE A 43 11.18 6.11 -1.67
C ILE A 43 10.93 6.93 -0.40
N ALA A 44 11.50 6.53 0.74
CA ALA A 44 11.36 7.27 1.99
C ALA A 44 11.87 8.72 1.86
N LYS A 45 12.98 8.93 1.15
CA LYS A 45 13.50 10.26 0.86
C LYS A 45 12.54 11.09 0.00
N ILE A 46 12.01 10.53 -1.10
CA ILE A 46 11.04 11.21 -1.97
C ILE A 46 9.81 11.65 -1.17
N ILE A 47 9.28 10.78 -0.31
CA ILE A 47 8.13 11.08 0.54
C ILE A 47 8.48 12.19 1.55
N GLY A 48 9.62 12.09 2.23
CA GLY A 48 10.05 13.08 3.22
C GLY A 48 10.40 14.46 2.63
N ASP A 49 11.03 14.50 1.45
CA ASP A 49 11.36 15.75 0.75
C ASP A 49 10.08 16.54 0.35
N GLU A 50 8.93 15.86 0.30
CA GLU A 50 7.63 16.41 -0.05
C GLU A 50 6.72 16.67 1.17
N ASP A 51 7.30 16.64 2.38
CA ASP A 51 6.61 16.87 3.66
C ASP A 51 5.42 15.91 3.89
N LEU A 52 5.54 14.68 3.36
CA LEU A 52 4.59 13.60 3.57
C LEU A 52 5.07 12.73 4.73
N ASN A 53 4.15 12.40 5.64
CA ASN A 53 4.43 11.53 6.76
C ASN A 53 4.02 10.09 6.45
N ILE A 54 4.93 9.14 6.62
CA ILE A 54 4.63 7.71 6.56
C ILE A 54 3.98 7.31 7.89
N GLU A 55 2.69 6.97 7.85
CA GLU A 55 1.94 6.51 9.04
C GLU A 55 2.32 5.06 9.38
N TYR A 56 2.41 4.20 8.36
CA TYR A 56 2.93 2.84 8.47
C TYR A 56 3.33 2.29 7.10
N ALA A 57 4.18 1.27 7.11
CA ALA A 57 4.56 0.52 5.92
C ALA A 57 4.72 -0.97 6.25
N TYR A 58 4.32 -1.84 5.33
CA TYR A 58 4.47 -3.30 5.44
C TYR A 58 4.94 -3.87 4.10
N SER A 59 5.83 -4.86 4.11
CA SER A 59 6.21 -5.58 2.90
C SER A 59 5.38 -6.84 2.71
N SER A 60 5.14 -7.23 1.47
CA SER A 60 4.61 -8.56 1.16
C SER A 60 5.63 -9.63 1.55
N ALA A 61 5.15 -10.79 2.00
CA ALA A 61 5.99 -11.97 2.17
C ALA A 61 6.31 -12.65 0.83
N VAL A 62 5.46 -12.43 -0.18
CA VAL A 62 5.56 -13.00 -1.52
C VAL A 62 6.07 -11.95 -2.51
N LEU A 63 6.89 -12.38 -3.46
CA LEU A 63 7.36 -11.53 -4.55
C LEU A 63 6.32 -11.49 -5.68
N ILE A 64 6.05 -10.29 -6.20
CA ILE A 64 5.22 -10.06 -7.39
C ILE A 64 6.17 -9.82 -8.56
N ASP A 65 6.14 -10.68 -9.57
CA ASP A 65 7.09 -10.66 -10.71
C ASP A 65 8.56 -10.60 -10.27
N GLY A 66 8.91 -11.36 -9.22
CA GLY A 66 10.27 -11.38 -8.65
C GLY A 66 10.65 -10.12 -7.87
N LYS A 67 9.72 -9.20 -7.61
CA LYS A 67 9.94 -7.94 -6.90
C LYS A 67 9.19 -7.91 -5.58
N LEU A 68 9.76 -7.23 -4.58
CA LEU A 68 9.11 -7.06 -3.28
C LEU A 68 8.03 -5.98 -3.40
N ALA A 69 6.80 -6.29 -2.99
CA ALA A 69 5.76 -5.28 -2.88
C ALA A 69 5.79 -4.66 -1.48
N VAL A 70 5.63 -3.35 -1.40
CA VAL A 70 5.52 -2.61 -0.15
C VAL A 70 4.19 -1.87 -0.14
N VAL A 71 3.39 -2.15 0.88
CA VAL A 71 2.19 -1.41 1.21
C VAL A 71 2.61 -0.20 2.03
N LEU A 72 2.20 0.97 1.59
CA LEU A 72 2.54 2.25 2.19
C LEU A 72 1.26 3.03 2.54
N ARG A 73 1.18 3.48 3.78
CA ARG A 73 0.21 4.49 4.21
C ARG A 73 0.92 5.78 4.53
N VAL A 74 0.44 6.86 3.93
CA VAL A 74 0.88 8.23 4.22
C VAL A 74 -0.31 9.11 4.56
N ASN A 75 -0.03 10.28 5.14
CA ASN A 75 -1.03 11.27 5.50
C ASN A 75 -1.83 11.82 4.29
N ASP A 76 -1.23 11.90 3.09
CA ASP A 76 -1.89 12.29 1.83
C ASP A 76 -1.53 11.33 0.68
N LEU A 77 -2.44 10.40 0.39
CA LEU A 77 -2.26 9.39 -0.66
C LEU A 77 -2.26 9.98 -2.06
N ASN A 78 -3.10 10.98 -2.34
CA ASN A 78 -3.22 11.56 -3.68
C ASN A 78 -1.93 12.27 -4.07
N LYS A 79 -1.38 13.06 -3.13
CA LYS A 79 -0.08 13.71 -3.32
C LYS A 79 1.03 12.67 -3.49
N ALA A 80 1.08 11.66 -2.62
CA ALA A 80 2.10 10.62 -2.69
C ALA A 80 2.06 9.81 -3.99
N GLU A 81 0.88 9.37 -4.43
CA GLU A 81 0.74 8.63 -5.70
C GLU A 81 1.28 9.45 -6.88
N LYS A 82 0.92 10.74 -6.96
CA LYS A 82 1.40 11.64 -8.01
C LYS A 82 2.94 11.71 -8.02
N ILE A 83 3.56 12.01 -6.88
CA ILE A 83 5.02 12.17 -6.77
C ILE A 83 5.76 10.87 -7.07
N LEU A 84 5.24 9.73 -6.58
CA LEU A 84 5.83 8.43 -6.83
C LEU A 84 5.81 8.09 -8.32
N ARG A 85 4.70 8.38 -9.03
CA ARG A 85 4.61 8.22 -10.48
C ARG A 85 5.58 9.14 -11.22
N GLU A 86 5.66 10.42 -10.84
CA GLU A 86 6.61 11.39 -11.42
C GLU A 86 8.08 10.93 -11.25
N ASN A 87 8.38 10.20 -10.17
CA ASN A 87 9.71 9.65 -9.89
C ASN A 87 9.95 8.24 -10.48
N ASN A 88 9.04 7.76 -11.34
CA ASN A 88 9.08 6.43 -11.94
C ASN A 88 9.11 5.28 -10.92
N ILE A 89 8.43 5.44 -9.79
CA ILE A 89 8.18 4.35 -8.84
C ILE A 89 6.93 3.60 -9.28
N PRO A 90 7.01 2.28 -9.56
CA PRO A 90 5.85 1.50 -9.97
C PRO A 90 4.86 1.38 -8.81
N ILE A 91 3.59 1.69 -9.09
CA ILE A 91 2.46 1.53 -8.17
C ILE A 91 1.54 0.45 -8.75
N LEU A 92 1.17 -0.52 -7.94
CA LEU A 92 0.25 -1.59 -8.32
C LEU A 92 -1.21 -1.17 -8.11
N SER A 93 -2.03 -1.42 -9.12
CA SER A 93 -3.48 -1.42 -9.03
C SER A 93 -3.99 -2.68 -8.34
N LEU A 94 -5.24 -2.64 -7.87
CA LEU A 94 -5.89 -3.81 -7.27
C LEU A 94 -5.96 -5.00 -8.24
N ASP A 95 -6.20 -4.75 -9.53
CA ASP A 95 -6.29 -5.81 -10.54
C ASP A 95 -4.94 -6.50 -10.78
N GLU A 96 -3.83 -5.76 -10.73
CA GLU A 96 -2.48 -6.34 -10.83
C GLU A 96 -2.13 -7.16 -9.60
N ILE A 97 -2.53 -6.69 -8.41
CA ILE A 97 -2.36 -7.44 -7.16
C ILE A 97 -3.13 -8.75 -7.23
N LYS A 98 -4.41 -8.74 -7.65
CA LYS A 98 -5.26 -9.93 -7.74
C LYS A 98 -4.64 -11.02 -8.62
N LYS A 99 -4.15 -10.65 -9.81
CA LYS A 99 -3.48 -11.58 -10.75
C LYS A 99 -2.23 -12.23 -10.18
N SER A 100 -1.62 -11.64 -9.15
CA SER A 100 -0.39 -12.14 -8.55
C SER A 100 -0.64 -13.22 -7.48
N PHE A 101 -1.90 -13.42 -7.06
CA PHE A 101 -2.30 -14.36 -6.01
C PHE A 101 -3.31 -15.42 -6.49
N GLU A 102 -3.63 -15.46 -7.78
CA GLU A 102 -4.35 -16.55 -8.46
C GLU A 102 -3.39 -17.66 -8.90
#